data_AF-A0A7K0U2A4-F1
#
_entry.id   AF-A0A7K0U2A4-F1
#
_cell.length_a   1.000
_cell.length_b   1.000
_cell.length_c   1.000
_cell.angle_alpha   90.00
_cell.angle_beta   90.00
_cell.angle_gamma   90.00
#
_symmetry.space_group_name_H-M   'P 1'
#
loop_
_entity.id
_entity.type
_entity.pdbx_description
1 polymer ?
#
loop_
_entity_poly.entity_id
_entity_poly.type
_entity_poly.pdbx_seq_one_letter_code
_entity_poly.pdbx_strand_id
1 'polypeptide(L)'
;MQVDVMTGGRSLRSMQEFARATKAAGFSGLVLTETGRTAYLACAASALAEPELDLATGVAVAFPRSPMITASTAWEIAEACGGRFRLGL
;
A
#
# COMPACT_ATOMS: atom_id res chain seq x y z
N MET A 1 -8.95 -16.09 -9.72
CA MET A 1 -7.57 -16.13 -9.21
C MET A 1 -7.20 -14.72 -8.79
N GLN A 2 -6.67 -14.52 -7.58
CA GLN A 2 -6.23 -13.19 -7.12
C GLN A 2 -4.80 -12.97 -7.60
N VAL A 3 -4.54 -11.85 -8.29
CA VAL A 3 -3.22 -11.51 -8.81
C VAL A 3 -2.91 -10.06 -8.47
N ASP A 4 -1.87 -9.86 -7.66
CA ASP A 4 -1.40 -8.56 -7.21
C ASP A 4 -0.18 -8.11 -8.02
N VAL A 5 0.00 -6.80 -8.17
CA VAL A 5 1.20 -6.21 -8.78
C VAL A 5 2.16 -5.75 -7.68
N MET A 6 3.40 -6.24 -7.71
CA MET A 6 4.44 -5.77 -6.79
C MET A 6 5.23 -4.60 -7.40
N THR A 7 5.39 -3.52 -6.64
CA THR A 7 6.16 -2.34 -7.09
C THR A 7 6.92 -1.67 -5.94
N GLY A 8 8.04 -1.03 -6.29
CA GLY A 8 8.75 -0.10 -5.40
C GLY A 8 8.10 1.28 -5.34
N GLY A 9 8.65 2.12 -4.46
CA GLY A 9 8.12 3.45 -4.19
C GLY A 9 8.28 4.45 -5.34
N ARG A 10 7.20 5.20 -5.62
CA ARG A 10 7.13 6.29 -6.61
C ARG A 10 6.85 7.62 -5.90
N SER A 11 6.75 8.73 -6.63
CA SER A 11 6.15 9.95 -6.06
C SER A 11 4.68 9.66 -5.70
N LEU A 12 4.14 10.33 -4.66
CA LEU A 12 2.77 10.05 -4.21
C LEU A 12 1.72 10.29 -5.31
N ARG A 13 1.89 11.34 -6.12
CA ARG A 13 1.04 11.59 -7.30
C ARG A 13 1.08 10.44 -8.31
N SER A 14 2.29 9.98 -8.66
CA SER A 14 2.44 8.84 -9.58
C SER A 14 1.89 7.54 -8.98
N MET A 15 1.93 7.40 -7.65
CA MET A 15 1.36 6.24 -6.97
C MET A 15 -0.17 6.19 -7.09
N GLN A 16 -0.84 7.33 -6.97
CA GLN A 16 -2.29 7.45 -7.17
C GLN A 16 -2.70 7.04 -8.60
N GLU A 17 -1.99 7.56 -9.60
CA GLU A 17 -2.21 7.22 -11.01
C GLU A 17 -1.99 5.72 -11.26
N PHE A 18 -0.92 5.16 -10.69
CA PHE A 18 -0.59 3.75 -10.83
C PHE A 18 -1.63 2.84 -10.17
N ALA A 19 -2.19 3.22 -9.02
CA ALA A 19 -3.26 2.47 -8.36
C ALA A 19 -4.51 2.37 -9.23
N ARG A 20 -4.96 3.51 -9.80
CA ARG A 20 -6.10 3.54 -10.73
C ARG A 20 -5.84 2.67 -11.97
N ALA A 21 -4.63 2.78 -12.55
CA ALA A 21 -4.25 1.98 -13.70
C ALA A 21 -4.21 0.47 -13.39
N THR A 22 -3.73 0.10 -12.20
CA THR A 22 -3.66 -1.30 -11.75
C THR A 22 -5.06 -1.90 -11.63
N LYS A 23 -6.00 -1.17 -11.00
CA LYS A 23 -7.40 -1.58 -10.92
C LYS A 23 -8.05 -1.68 -12.31
N ALA A 24 -7.84 -0.68 -13.17
CA ALA A 24 -8.38 -0.67 -14.52
C ALA A 24 -7.85 -1.82 -15.40
N ALA A 25 -6.62 -2.29 -15.14
CA ALA A 25 -6.02 -3.45 -15.80
C ALA A 25 -6.55 -4.80 -15.28
N GLY A 26 -7.43 -4.81 -14.27
CA GLY A 26 -8.07 -6.01 -13.75
C GLY A 26 -7.26 -6.75 -12.68
N PHE A 27 -6.20 -6.15 -12.13
CA PHE A 27 -5.47 -6.73 -11.00
C PHE A 27 -6.26 -6.57 -9.69
N SER A 28 -5.99 -7.49 -8.78
CA SER A 28 -6.62 -7.56 -7.46
C SER A 28 -6.09 -6.50 -6.50
N GLY A 29 -4.79 -6.23 -6.58
CA GLY A 29 -4.13 -5.43 -5.57
C GLY A 29 -2.72 -4.98 -5.90
N LEU A 30 -2.15 -4.25 -4.95
CA LEU A 30 -0.76 -3.79 -4.95
C LEU A 30 0.00 -4.32 -3.74
N VAL A 31 1.21 -4.80 -4.00
CA VAL A 31 2.20 -5.09 -2.97
C VAL A 31 3.32 -4.06 -3.06
N LEU A 32 3.46 -3.25 -2.02
CA LEU A 32 4.39 -2.13 -1.98
C LEU A 32 5.63 -2.49 -1.17
N THR A 33 6.78 -2.53 -1.83
CA THR A 33 8.07 -2.87 -1.22
C THR A 33 8.70 -1.62 -0.64
N GLU A 34 9.11 -1.65 0.63
CA GLU A 34 9.86 -0.55 1.20
C GLU A 34 11.31 -0.55 0.69
N THR A 35 11.72 0.58 0.10
CA THR A 35 13.06 0.78 -0.49
C THR A 35 13.51 2.22 -0.21
N GLY A 36 13.84 3.02 -1.23
CA GLY A 36 14.21 4.44 -1.05
C GLY A 36 13.04 5.36 -0.63
N ARG A 37 11.82 4.82 -0.57
CA ARG A 37 10.62 5.51 -0.08
C ARG A 37 9.84 4.53 0.81
N THR A 38 9.16 5.07 1.83
CA THR A 38 8.33 4.27 2.72
C THR A 38 7.13 3.66 1.99
N ALA A 39 6.83 2.40 2.32
CA ALA A 39 5.67 1.72 1.75
C ALA A 39 4.34 2.27 2.30
N TYR A 40 4.29 2.76 3.54
CA TYR A 40 3.05 3.24 4.17
C TYR A 40 2.41 4.41 3.43
N LEU A 41 3.20 5.44 3.07
CA LEU A 41 2.67 6.60 2.35
C LEU A 41 2.24 6.23 0.93
N ALA A 42 2.91 5.26 0.30
CA ALA A 42 2.49 4.74 -0.99
C ALA A 42 1.15 3.98 -0.88
N CYS A 43 0.96 3.19 0.18
CA CYS A 43 -0.32 2.53 0.49
C CYS A 43 -1.42 3.57 0.74
N ALA A 44 -1.17 4.57 1.57
CA ALA A 44 -2.14 5.63 1.87
C ALA A 44 -2.55 6.40 0.59
N ALA A 45 -1.58 6.78 -0.24
CA ALA A 45 -1.86 7.44 -1.52
C ALA A 45 -2.69 6.55 -2.45
N SER A 46 -2.37 5.26 -2.51
CA SER A 46 -3.12 4.28 -3.32
C SER A 46 -4.55 4.10 -2.79
N ALA A 47 -4.72 3.98 -1.47
CA ALA A 47 -6.01 3.81 -0.81
C ALA A 47 -6.96 4.98 -1.09
N LEU A 48 -6.45 6.22 -1.02
CA LEU A 48 -7.23 7.42 -1.31
C LEU A 48 -7.59 7.55 -2.80
N ALA A 49 -6.76 7.02 -3.69
CA ALA A 49 -7.03 7.08 -5.13
C ALA A 49 -7.99 5.97 -5.59
N GLU A 50 -7.87 4.78 -5.01
CA GLU A 50 -8.60 3.57 -5.39
C GLU A 50 -8.89 2.70 -4.14
N PRO A 51 -9.95 3.01 -3.38
CA PRO A 51 -10.25 2.34 -2.11
C PRO A 51 -10.73 0.89 -2.27
N GLU A 52 -11.06 0.45 -3.48
CA GLU A 52 -11.47 -0.94 -3.77
C GLU A 52 -10.31 -1.84 -4.20
N LEU A 53 -9.07 -1.35 -4.17
CA LEU A 53 -7.87 -2.11 -4.49
C LEU A 53 -7.32 -2.75 -3.21
N ASP A 54 -6.98 -4.04 -3.27
CA ASP A 54 -6.33 -4.68 -2.12
C ASP A 54 -4.89 -4.16 -1.99
N LEU A 55 -4.50 -3.76 -0.78
CA LEU A 55 -3.18 -3.16 -0.55
C LEU A 55 -2.40 -4.01 0.43
N ALA A 56 -1.11 -4.20 0.15
CA ALA A 56 -0.20 -4.83 1.08
C ALA A 56 1.16 -4.15 1.08
N THR A 57 1.85 -4.26 2.21
CA THR A 57 3.30 -4.04 2.26
C THR A 57 4.01 -5.37 2.09
N GLY A 58 5.09 -5.41 1.31
CA GLY A 58 5.84 -6.64 1.02
C GLY A 58 7.33 -6.41 0.91
N VAL A 59 8.03 -5.99 1.96
CA VAL A 59 7.57 -5.74 3.34
C VAL A 59 7.80 -4.28 3.73
N ALA A 60 7.19 -3.83 4.83
CA ALA A 60 7.58 -2.61 5.51
C ALA A 60 8.65 -2.93 6.58
N VAL A 61 9.92 -2.60 6.32
CA VAL A 61 11.07 -2.89 7.21
C VAL A 61 10.83 -2.51 8.69
N ALA A 62 10.51 -3.45 9.57
CA ALA A 62 10.06 -3.12 10.94
C ALA A 62 11.15 -2.50 11.84
N PHE A 63 12.42 -2.90 11.67
CA PHE A 63 13.55 -2.52 12.52
C PHE A 63 13.71 -1.00 12.82
N PRO A 64 13.63 -0.09 11.84
CA PRO A 64 13.75 1.36 12.07
C PRO A 64 12.56 2.01 12.80
N ARG A 65 11.53 1.26 13.21
CA ARG A 65 10.26 1.84 13.69
C ARG A 65 9.80 1.21 15.00
N SER A 66 9.11 2.00 15.82
CA SER A 66 8.35 1.46 16.95
C SER A 66 7.21 0.55 16.45
N PRO A 67 6.97 -0.62 17.07
CA PRO A 67 5.82 -1.46 16.78
C PRO A 67 4.49 -0.71 16.94
N MET A 68 4.39 0.21 17.91
CA MET A 68 3.16 0.98 18.13
C MET A 68 2.89 1.98 17.02
N ILE A 69 3.93 2.62 16.48
CA ILE A 69 3.81 3.53 15.33
C ILE A 69 3.42 2.74 14.08
N THR A 70 4.04 1.56 13.89
CA THR A 70 3.68 0.65 12.79
C THR A 70 2.20 0.25 12.86
N ALA A 71 1.71 -0.09 14.05
CA ALA A 71 0.32 -0.47 14.27
C ALA A 71 -0.65 0.69 14.02
N SER A 72 -0.37 1.89 14.54
CA SER A 72 -1.24 3.05 14.34
C SER A 72 -1.31 3.47 12.88
N THR A 73 -0.18 3.51 12.17
CA THR A 73 -0.15 3.84 10.74
C THR A 73 -0.87 2.77 9.90
N ALA A 74 -0.70 1.49 10.23
CA ALA A 74 -1.42 0.42 9.55
C ALA A 74 -2.94 0.51 9.75
N TRP A 75 -3.39 0.90 10.95
CA TRP A 75 -4.81 1.08 11.26
C TRP A 75 -5.45 2.21 10.44
N GLU A 76 -4.79 3.36 10.32
CA GLU A 76 -5.27 4.48 9.49
C GLU A 76 -5.37 4.10 8.01
N ILE A 77 -4.40 3.35 7.48
CA ILE A 77 -4.44 2.87 6.09
C ILE A 77 -5.57 1.85 5.90
N ALA A 78 -5.77 0.96 6.87
CA ALA A 78 -6.86 0.00 6.84
C ALA A 78 -8.22 0.70 6.81
N GLU A 79 -8.40 1.77 7.59
CA GLU A 79 -9.61 2.61 7.53
C GLU A 79 -9.80 3.23 6.14
N ALA A 80 -8.75 3.85 5.58
CA ALA A 80 -8.82 4.54 4.30
C ALA A 80 -9.19 3.64 3.10
N CYS A 81 -8.93 2.34 3.18
CA CYS A 81 -9.24 1.35 2.14
C CYS A 81 -10.39 0.41 2.50
N GLY A 82 -11.19 0.73 3.53
CA GLY A 82 -12.32 -0.11 3.94
C GLY A 82 -11.92 -1.51 4.41
N GLY A 83 -10.77 -1.63 5.08
CA GLY A 83 -10.25 -2.88 5.64
C GLY A 83 -9.45 -3.75 4.68
N ARG A 84 -9.15 -3.27 3.46
CA ARG A 84 -8.44 -4.03 2.41
C ARG A 84 -6.91 -3.96 2.51
N PHE A 85 -6.37 -3.48 3.63
CA PHE A 85 -4.93 -3.35 3.85
C PHE A 85 -4.36 -4.53 4.65
N ARG A 86 -3.24 -5.06 4.16
CA ARG A 86 -2.47 -6.13 4.79
C ARG A 86 -1.05 -5.63 5.12
N LEU A 87 -0.69 -5.67 6.39
CA LEU A 87 0.66 -5.31 6.84
C LEU A 87 1.59 -6.52 6.74
N GLY A 88 2.61 -6.44 5.87
CA GLY A 88 3.74 -7.37 5.83
C GLY A 88 4.98 -6.71 6.41
N LEU A 89 5.64 -7.38 7.35
CA LEU A 89 6.83 -6.90 8.08
C LEU A 89 8.04 -7.80 7.83
#